data_AF-A0ABD6MJ14-F1
#
_entry.id   AF-A0ABD6MJ14-F1
#
_cell.length_a   1.000
_cell.length_b   1.000
_cell.length_c   1.000
_cell.angle_alpha   90.00
_cell.angle_beta   90.00
_cell.angle_gamma   90.00
#
_symmetry.space_group_name_H-M   'P 1'
#
loop_
_entity.id
_entity.type
_entity.pdbx_description
1 polymer ?
#
loop_
_entity_poly.entity_id
_entity_poly.type
_entity_poly.pdbx_seq_one_letter_code
_entity_poly.pdbx_strand_id
1 'polypeptide(L)' 'MDAIQQHMLDTYRAAQLSEPAPPPPGRHDRSVLRDLYRHWLTHPPSHRTDEPGPPGISSRPGA' A
#
# COMPACT_ATOMS: atom_id res chain seq x y z
N MET A 1 19.77 -6.90 -2.95
CA MET A 1 19.95 -6.46 -1.56
C MET A 1 18.58 -6.29 -0.93
N ASP A 2 18.33 -6.96 0.19
CA ASP A 2 17.09 -6.83 0.96
C ASP A 2 17.19 -5.72 2.03
N ALA A 3 16.07 -5.17 2.49
CA ALA A 3 16.02 -4.10 3.49
C ALA A 3 16.64 -4.52 4.83
N ILE A 4 16.48 -5.79 5.23
CA ILE A 4 17.14 -6.34 6.42
C ILE A 4 18.66 -6.39 6.22
N GLN A 5 19.11 -6.86 5.06
CA GLN A 5 20.54 -6.97 4.74
C GLN A 5 21.21 -5.60 4.69
N GLN A 6 20.55 -4.61 4.08
CA GLN A 6 21.03 -3.23 4.04
C GLN A 6 21.10 -2.62 5.43
N HIS A 7 20.06 -2.83 6.27
CA HIS A 7 20.04 -2.36 7.64
C HIS A 7 21.19 -2.93 8.49
N MET A 8 21.56 -4.19 8.29
CA MET A 8 22.72 -4.77 8.98
C MET A 8 24.03 -4.07 8.59
N LEU A 9 24.23 -3.77 7.30
CA LEU A 9 25.41 -3.06 6.82
C LEU A 9 25.46 -1.62 7.33
N ASP A 10 24.34 -0.91 7.31
CA ASP A 10 24.27 0.48 7.77
C ASP A 10 24.45 0.58 9.30
N THR A 11 23.96 -0.40 10.06
CA THR A 11 24.21 -0.48 11.51
C THR A 11 25.68 -0.72 11.83
N TYR A 12 26.33 -1.61 11.08
CA TYR A 12 27.77 -1.86 11.23
C TYR A 12 28.60 -0.61 10.88
N ARG A 13 28.23 0.12 9.83
CA ARG A 13 28.88 1.38 9.47
C ARG A 13 28.68 2.45 10.54
N ALA A 14 27.46 2.59 11.07
CA ALA A 14 27.15 3.54 12.14
C ALA A 14 27.98 3.24 13.40
N ALA A 15 28.09 1.97 13.79
CA ALA A 15 28.91 1.55 14.93
C ALA A 15 30.40 1.91 14.75
N GLN A 16 30.95 1.74 13.54
CA GLN A 16 32.34 2.14 13.25
C GLN A 16 32.55 3.65 13.28
N LEU A 17 31.56 4.44 12.87
CA LEU A 17 31.63 5.90 12.84
C LEU A 17 31.19 6.55 14.17
N SER A 18 30.81 5.76 15.18
CA SER A 18 30.16 6.24 16.41
C SER A 18 28.90 7.08 16.17
N GLU A 19 28.21 6.80 15.06
CA GLU A 19 26.95 7.41 14.68
C GLU A 19 25.76 6.62 15.26
N PRO A 20 24.62 7.27 15.51
CA PRO A 20 23.43 6.58 16.01
C PRO A 20 22.95 5.53 15.00
N ALA A 21 22.57 4.36 15.53
CA ALA A 21 22.10 3.26 14.70
C ALA A 21 20.84 3.66 13.90
N PRO A 22 20.76 3.32 12.61
CA PRO A 22 19.60 3.63 11.79
C PRO A 22 18.35 2.95 12.39
N PRO A 23 17.16 3.58 12.28
CA PRO A 23 15.94 2.97 12.79
C PRO A 23 15.66 1.65 12.07
N PRO A 24 15.27 0.60 12.80
CA PRO A 24 15.06 -0.70 12.17
C PRO A 24 13.92 -0.62 11.15
N PRO A 25 14.09 -1.27 9.99
CA PRO A 25 13.07 -1.31 8.95
C PRO A 25 11.79 -1.98 9.49
N GLY A 26 10.63 -1.54 8.98
CA GLY A 26 9.33 -2.11 9.36
C GLY A 26 8.69 -1.54 10.64
N ARG A 27 9.31 -0.55 11.32
CA ARG A 27 8.64 0.13 12.46
C ARG A 27 7.35 0.85 12.05
N HIS A 28 7.32 1.42 10.85
CA HIS A 28 6.17 2.16 10.34
C HIS A 28 5.14 1.26 9.63
N ASP A 29 5.54 0.06 9.20
CA ASP A 29 4.65 -0.86 8.47
C ASP A 29 3.51 -1.35 9.34
N ARG A 30 3.73 -1.57 10.64
CA ARG A 30 2.65 -1.98 11.56
C ARG A 30 1.60 -0.90 11.75
N SER A 31 2.01 0.37 11.85
CA SER A 31 1.07 1.50 11.94
C SER A 31 0.28 1.65 10.65
N VAL A 32 0.95 1.55 9.49
CA VAL A 32 0.31 1.63 8.17
C VAL A 32 -0.65 0.47 7.95
N LEU A 33 -0.27 -0.76 8.28
CA LEU A 33 -1.14 -1.94 8.19
C LEU A 33 -2.34 -1.84 9.14
N ARG A 34 -2.15 -1.32 10.35
CA ARG A 34 -3.24 -1.10 11.31
C ARG A 34 -4.22 -0.02 10.81
N ASP A 35 -3.70 1.05 10.23
CA ASP A 35 -4.51 2.12 9.68
C ASP A 35 -5.27 1.66 8.42
N LEU A 36 -4.59 0.94 7.53
CA LEU A 36 -5.21 0.29 6.38
C LEU A 36 -6.31 -0.67 6.83
N TYR A 37 -6.04 -1.55 7.80
CA TYR A 37 -7.05 -2.45 8.35
C TYR A 37 -8.27 -1.68 8.89
N ARG A 38 -8.04 -0.62 9.68
CA ARG A 38 -9.12 0.24 10.19
C ARG A 38 -9.90 0.91 9.06
N HIS A 39 -9.21 1.37 8.02
CA HIS A 39 -9.81 1.95 6.84
C HIS A 39 -10.73 0.96 6.13
N TRP A 40 -10.30 -0.29 5.92
CA TRP A 40 -11.12 -1.35 5.32
C TRP A 40 -12.32 -1.76 6.18
N LEU A 41 -12.22 -1.69 7.51
CA LEU A 41 -13.36 -1.95 8.40
C LEU A 41 -14.41 -0.84 8.36
N THR A 42 -13.98 0.41 8.21
CA THR A 42 -14.87 1.59 8.22
C THR A 42 -15.42 1.89 6.83
N HIS A 43 -14.63 1.56 5.81
CA HIS A 43 -14.95 1.70 4.40
C HIS A 43 -14.86 0.29 3.80
N PRO A 44 -15.92 -0.53 3.97
CA PRO A 44 -15.99 -1.76 3.22
C PRO A 44 -15.82 -1.40 1.74
N PRO A 45 -15.00 -2.15 0.99
CA PRO A 45 -14.81 -1.89 -0.42
C PRO A 45 -16.19 -1.85 -1.03
N SER A 46 -16.59 -0.69 -1.53
CA SER A 46 -17.71 -0.64 -2.43
C SER A 46 -17.24 -1.46 -3.61
N HIS A 47 -17.72 -2.70 -3.72
CA HIS A 47 -17.57 -3.48 -4.92
C HIS A 47 -18.16 -2.56 -5.99
N ARG A 48 -17.30 -1.88 -6.74
CA ARG A 48 -17.72 -1.21 -7.95
C ARG A 48 -18.13 -2.37 -8.82
N THR A 49 -19.42 -2.65 -8.77
CA THR A 49 -20.07 -3.48 -9.76
C THR A 49 -19.80 -2.74 -11.06
N ASP A 50 -18.72 -3.12 -11.74
CA ASP A 50 -18.61 -2.99 -13.18
C ASP A 50 -19.76 -3.84 -13.73
N GLU A 51 -20.99 -3.35 -13.58
CA GLU A 51 -22.13 -3.83 -14.35
C GLU A 51 -21.82 -3.37 -15.77
N PRO A 52 -21.55 -4.28 -16.73
CA PRO A 52 -21.64 -3.91 -18.12
C PRO A 52 -23.10 -3.53 -18.36
N GLY A 53 -23.38 -2.23 -18.42
CA GLY A 53 -24.72 -1.72 -18.72
C GLY A 53 -25.28 -2.42 -19.96
N PRO A 54 -26.60 -2.69 -20.00
CA PRO A 54 -27.19 -3.49 -21.08
C PRO A 54 -26.90 -2.82 -22.43
N PRO A 55 -26.72 -3.60 -23.52
CA PRO A 55 -26.46 -3.01 -24.82
C PRO A 55 -27.62 -2.09 -25.18
N GLY A 56 -27.32 -0.78 -25.22
CA GLY A 56 -28.27 0.23 -25.64
C GLY A 56 -28.78 -0.13 -27.04
N ILE A 57 -30.04 -0.50 -27.11
CA ILE A 57 -30.75 -0.75 -28.37
C ILE A 57 -30.77 0.58 -29.11
N SER A 58 -29.90 0.72 -30.12
CA SER A 58 -29.92 1.86 -31.02
C SER A 58 -31.16 1.79 -31.91
N SER A 59 -32.28 2.29 -31.42
CA SER A 59 -33.42 2.63 -32.25
C SER A 59 -33.46 4.14 -32.43
N ARG A 60 -33.07 4.61 -33.63
CA ARG A 60 -33.57 5.89 -34.15
C ARG A 60 -34.35 5.61 -35.45
N PRO A 61 -35.63 5.98 -35.52
CA PRO A 61 -36.43 5.91 -36.73
C PRO A 61 -36.16 7.14 -37.62
N GLY A 62 -36.44 6.98 -38.92
CA GLY A 62 -36.11 7.95 -39.97
C GLY A 62 -36.79 9.32 -39.86
N ALA A 63 -36.18 10.26 -40.58
CA ALA A 63 -36.76 11.51 -41.06
C ALA A 63 -36.13 11.80 -42.43
#